data_AF-A0A2T1D2Y5-F1
#
_entry.id   AF-A0A2T1D2Y5-F1
#
_cell.length_a   1.000
_cell.length_b   1.000
_cell.length_c   1.000
_cell.angle_alpha   90.00
_cell.angle_beta   90.00
_cell.angle_gamma   90.00
#
_symmetry.space_group_name_H-M   'P 1'
#
loop_
_entity.id
_entity.type
_entity.pdbx_description
1 polymer ?
#
loop_
_entity_poly.entity_id
_entity_poly.type
_entity_poly.pdbx_seq_one_letter_code
_entity_poly.pdbx_strand_id
1 'polypeptide(L)'
;MEERTPNNLVLLTPIEELNKHVPMKALQELVDEAAGEQESSKYATKEALLDEVQALVEKKTISLGRINKLVQDYKFAGRVSVCWGIPLERTALLKSELEKAILSKNSVNPFEEEIKPQLTQRPAFNSAEWLSNNLLRLEFVYAGKSYEIEDNYEKRIIVPTKRLNSYIRLLEKTFVVETRASIRESKLVYDSVSLLLGVEIVSMTFTNQDIAFLKKELNGKSKAAKHKRFGGDLDTIYVSASPGLDDLDSSEEYKNNFTHGDLRETRLEFLYTSSSKNKIESSLHISSQGNIWFMSDVPEELIEYVFAIVHKIKFLPPVKKLGLKSSVTTTDETIIQSLVNAIRKSGYGKRFNPRIYKTLGFELDERKWIETISKLVRLGYLTERFELVCPDCHETIKVYFDYKDIPLDEALSCIHCGHEFEVSEEDILLTYSFKEDIELAQDPESQDDQVVLAQN
;
A
#
# COMPACT_ATOMS: atom_id res chain seq x y z
N MET A 1 -4.24 14.89 52.29
CA MET A 1 -4.26 13.98 51.13
C MET A 1 -5.27 14.56 50.17
N GLU A 2 -4.82 15.04 49.01
CA GLU A 2 -5.72 15.50 47.95
C GLU A 2 -5.87 14.38 46.94
N GLU A 3 -7.11 14.07 46.56
CA GLU A 3 -7.40 13.05 45.57
C GLU A 3 -7.05 13.58 44.18
N ARG A 4 -5.96 13.08 43.60
CA ARG A 4 -5.62 13.35 42.20
C ARG A 4 -6.61 12.62 41.30
N THR A 5 -7.54 13.37 40.72
CA THR A 5 -8.44 12.88 39.68
C THR A 5 -7.63 12.32 38.49
N PRO A 6 -7.99 11.13 37.96
CA PRO A 6 -7.21 10.47 36.93
C PRO A 6 -7.43 11.12 35.56
N ASN A 7 -6.33 11.55 34.93
CA ASN A 7 -6.17 11.85 33.50
C ASN A 7 -7.41 12.38 32.76
N ASN A 8 -7.67 13.68 32.87
CA ASN A 8 -8.33 14.38 31.77
C ASN A 8 -7.46 14.23 30.51
N LEU A 9 -8.01 13.62 29.46
CA LEU A 9 -7.55 13.85 28.10
C LEU A 9 -7.82 15.33 27.78
N VAL A 10 -6.80 16.17 27.94
CA VAL A 10 -6.90 17.59 27.56
C VAL A 10 -7.10 17.64 26.05
N LEU A 11 -8.33 17.96 25.65
CA LEU A 11 -8.65 18.35 24.28
C LEU A 11 -7.91 19.64 23.97
N LEU A 12 -6.73 19.51 23.38
CA LEU A 12 -5.92 20.63 22.89
C LEU A 12 -6.77 21.48 21.95
N THR A 13 -6.65 22.80 22.09
CA THR A 13 -7.26 23.75 21.16
C THR A 13 -6.70 23.55 19.74
N PRO A 14 -7.43 23.96 18.68
CA PRO A 14 -6.94 23.84 17.32
C PRO A 14 -5.58 24.51 17.09
N ILE A 15 -5.27 25.59 17.81
CA ILE A 15 -3.97 26.29 17.74
C ILE A 15 -2.84 25.50 18.44
N GLU A 16 -3.11 24.84 19.57
CA GLU A 16 -2.13 23.96 20.20
C GLU A 16 -1.83 22.71 19.34
N GLU A 17 -2.83 22.18 18.65
CA GLU A 17 -2.62 21.10 17.67
C GLU A 17 -1.85 21.59 16.42
N LEU A 18 -2.06 22.82 15.94
CA LEU A 18 -1.19 23.43 14.93
C LEU A 18 0.27 23.51 15.41
N ASN A 19 0.50 23.97 16.64
CA ASN A 19 1.85 24.06 17.21
C ASN A 19 2.52 22.69 17.33
N LYS A 20 1.76 21.67 17.72
CA LYS A 20 2.24 20.31 17.94
C LYS A 20 2.52 19.55 16.63
N HIS A 21 1.74 19.77 15.58
CA HIS A 21 1.74 18.90 14.39
C HIS A 21 2.14 19.58 13.07
N VAL A 22 1.80 20.85 12.86
CA VAL A 22 1.98 21.51 11.55
C VAL A 22 3.38 22.14 11.45
N PRO A 23 4.16 21.90 10.38
CA PRO A 23 5.50 22.49 10.23
C PRO A 23 5.41 24.00 9.96
N MET A 24 6.44 24.76 10.36
CA MET A 24 6.47 26.23 10.26
C MET A 24 6.16 26.74 8.84
N LYS A 25 6.69 26.08 7.80
CA LYS A 25 6.43 26.44 6.40
C LYS A 25 4.93 26.36 6.03
N ALA A 26 4.21 25.35 6.52
CA ALA A 26 2.78 25.22 6.23
C ALA A 26 1.93 26.26 6.99
N LEU A 27 2.41 26.75 8.15
CA LEU A 27 1.82 27.90 8.83
C LEU A 27 2.09 29.22 8.07
N GLN A 28 3.30 29.38 7.50
CA GLN A 28 3.63 30.51 6.62
C GLN A 28 2.75 30.53 5.37
N GLU A 29 2.60 29.39 4.68
CA GLU A 29 1.70 29.24 3.52
C GLU A 29 0.23 29.57 3.90
N LEU A 30 -0.26 29.09 5.06
CA LEU A 30 -1.61 29.42 5.55
C LEU A 30 -1.82 30.92 5.81
N VAL A 31 -0.81 31.63 6.34
CA VAL A 31 -0.87 33.08 6.61
C VAL A 31 -0.82 33.87 5.29
N ASP A 32 0.11 33.55 4.37
CA ASP A 32 0.20 34.23 3.07
C ASP A 32 -1.09 34.06 2.24
N GLU A 33 -1.67 32.85 2.20
CA GLU A 33 -2.95 32.56 1.54
C GLU A 33 -4.16 33.25 2.20
N ALA A 34 -4.02 33.81 3.40
CA ALA A 34 -5.08 34.52 4.12
C ALA A 34 -4.88 36.04 4.14
N ALA A 35 -3.63 36.52 4.12
CA ALA A 35 -3.28 37.93 4.03
C ALA A 35 -3.37 38.46 2.58
N GLY A 36 -3.09 37.62 1.58
CA GLY A 36 -3.10 38.01 0.16
C GLY A 36 -1.78 38.62 -0.34
N GLU A 37 -0.77 38.73 0.54
CA GLU A 37 0.59 39.18 0.27
C GLU A 37 1.59 38.19 0.90
N GLN A 38 2.87 38.21 0.47
CA GLN A 38 3.94 37.39 1.07
C GLN A 38 4.48 37.98 2.39
N GLU A 39 3.58 38.25 3.33
CA GLU A 39 3.92 38.81 4.64
C GLU A 39 4.56 37.79 5.59
N SER A 40 4.51 36.48 5.30
CA SER A 40 5.09 35.41 6.13
C SER A 40 6.57 35.62 6.45
N SER A 41 7.30 36.33 5.58
CA SER A 41 8.69 36.75 5.75
C SER A 41 8.94 37.66 6.97
N LYS A 42 7.89 38.27 7.54
CA LYS A 42 7.96 39.09 8.77
C LYS A 42 8.04 38.26 10.05
N TYR A 43 7.59 37.00 10.04
CA TYR A 43 7.44 36.18 11.24
C TYR A 43 8.64 35.23 11.41
N ALA A 44 9.55 35.59 12.32
CA ALA A 44 10.80 34.86 12.55
C ALA A 44 10.66 33.58 13.39
N THR A 45 9.52 33.34 14.06
CA THR A 45 9.30 32.17 14.93
C THR A 45 7.94 31.51 14.67
N LYS A 46 7.76 30.30 15.19
CA LYS A 46 6.52 29.53 15.03
C LYS A 46 5.38 30.11 15.86
N GLU A 47 5.71 30.62 17.04
CA GLU A 47 4.80 31.26 18.00
C GLU A 47 4.15 32.50 17.36
N ALA A 48 4.94 33.38 16.74
CA ALA A 48 4.43 34.58 16.09
C ALA A 48 3.51 34.28 14.88
N LEU A 49 3.71 33.14 14.20
CA LEU A 49 2.79 32.66 13.16
C LEU A 49 1.49 32.12 13.75
N LEU A 50 1.53 31.45 14.90
CA LEU A 50 0.35 30.95 15.59
C LEU A 50 -0.50 32.11 16.16
N ASP A 51 0.14 33.16 16.66
CA ASP A 51 -0.53 34.38 17.11
C ASP A 51 -1.30 35.08 15.97
N GLU A 52 -0.69 35.24 14.77
CA GLU A 52 -1.42 35.81 13.64
C GLU A 52 -2.46 34.84 13.06
N VAL A 53 -2.24 33.51 13.07
CA VAL A 53 -3.30 32.55 12.70
C VAL A 53 -4.50 32.66 13.65
N GLN A 54 -4.28 32.81 14.96
CA GLN A 54 -5.34 33.08 15.93
C GLN A 54 -6.05 34.41 15.63
N ALA A 55 -5.30 35.48 15.35
CA ALA A 55 -5.88 36.76 14.96
C ALA A 55 -6.70 36.67 13.65
N LEU A 56 -6.28 35.88 12.67
CA LEU A 56 -6.99 35.62 11.41
C LEU A 56 -8.26 34.76 11.61
N VAL A 57 -8.32 33.92 12.63
CA VAL A 57 -9.54 33.22 13.05
C VAL A 57 -10.53 34.18 13.71
N GLU A 58 -10.06 35.05 14.59
CA GLU A 58 -10.90 36.07 15.25
C GLU A 58 -11.46 37.09 14.25
N LYS A 59 -10.63 37.52 13.28
CA LYS A 59 -11.03 38.31 12.10
C LYS A 59 -11.97 37.56 11.14
N LYS A 60 -12.13 36.23 11.31
CA LYS A 60 -12.87 35.29 10.44
C LYS A 60 -12.33 35.15 9.01
N THR A 61 -11.09 35.56 8.77
CA THR A 61 -10.36 35.36 7.51
C THR A 61 -10.01 33.87 7.31
N ILE A 62 -9.71 33.16 8.40
CA ILE A 62 -9.49 31.71 8.43
C ILE A 62 -10.63 31.05 9.20
N SER A 63 -11.16 29.94 8.68
CA SER A 63 -12.16 29.13 9.38
C SER A 63 -11.50 28.04 10.23
N LEU A 64 -12.11 27.70 11.37
CA LEU A 64 -11.68 26.56 12.19
C LEU A 64 -11.68 25.23 11.40
N GLY A 65 -12.55 25.09 10.38
CA GLY A 65 -12.52 23.94 9.48
C GLY A 65 -11.23 23.84 8.64
N ARG A 66 -10.68 24.98 8.17
CA ARG A 66 -9.41 25.03 7.45
C ARG A 66 -8.23 24.68 8.37
N ILE A 67 -8.25 25.17 9.61
CA ILE A 67 -7.26 24.80 10.63
C ILE A 67 -7.35 23.31 10.96
N ASN A 68 -8.54 22.79 11.24
CA ASN A 68 -8.73 21.37 11.54
C ASN A 68 -8.29 20.49 10.37
N LYS A 69 -8.53 20.89 9.11
CA LYS A 69 -7.96 20.19 7.95
C LYS A 69 -6.43 20.22 7.98
N LEU A 70 -5.81 21.41 8.11
CA LEU A 70 -4.34 21.52 8.11
C LEU A 70 -3.68 20.75 9.27
N VAL A 71 -4.34 20.68 10.43
CA VAL A 71 -3.94 19.77 11.52
C VAL A 71 -3.97 18.33 11.03
N GLN A 72 -5.11 17.83 10.52
CA GLN A 72 -5.23 16.43 10.08
C GLN A 72 -4.25 16.09 8.94
N ASP A 73 -4.02 17.02 8.00
CA ASP A 73 -3.08 16.88 6.88
C ASP A 73 -1.63 16.64 7.37
N TYR A 74 -1.24 17.02 8.59
CA TYR A 74 0.11 16.82 9.14
C TYR A 74 0.18 15.97 10.43
N LYS A 75 -0.93 15.81 11.16
CA LYS A 75 -1.05 15.17 12.49
C LYS A 75 -0.48 13.76 12.56
N PHE A 76 -0.54 13.03 11.44
CA PHE A 76 0.04 11.71 11.33
C PHE A 76 1.20 11.63 10.32
N ALA A 77 1.48 12.71 9.57
CA ALA A 77 2.32 12.73 8.35
C ALA A 77 3.71 13.42 8.48
N GLY A 78 4.15 13.78 9.70
CA GLY A 78 5.48 14.37 9.95
C GLY A 78 6.66 13.52 9.44
N ARG A 79 7.91 13.82 9.80
CA ARG A 79 9.11 13.18 9.24
C ARG A 79 9.21 11.66 9.49
N VAL A 80 8.47 10.86 8.72
CA VAL A 80 8.22 9.44 8.96
C VAL A 80 8.89 8.52 7.94
N SER A 81 9.35 7.40 8.48
CA SER A 81 9.68 6.17 7.76
C SER A 81 8.36 5.44 7.48
N VAL A 82 7.88 5.43 6.24
CA VAL A 82 6.65 4.74 5.83
C VAL A 82 7.00 3.37 5.26
N CYS A 83 6.59 2.31 5.96
CA CYS A 83 6.60 0.96 5.42
C CYS A 83 5.16 0.55 5.05
N TRP A 84 5.02 -0.23 3.97
CA TRP A 84 3.77 -0.95 3.67
C TRP A 84 3.98 -2.45 3.79
N GLY A 85 2.97 -3.13 4.34
CA GLY A 85 2.84 -4.57 4.40
C GLY A 85 1.62 -5.01 3.59
N ILE A 86 1.70 -6.21 3.03
CA ILE A 86 0.62 -6.87 2.30
C ILE A 86 0.31 -8.20 2.99
N PRO A 87 -0.94 -8.66 3.01
CA PRO A 87 -1.24 -10.01 3.46
C PRO A 87 -0.62 -11.01 2.48
N LEU A 88 -0.05 -12.09 3.01
CA LEU A 88 0.58 -13.16 2.24
C LEU A 88 -0.47 -13.94 1.43
N GLU A 89 -1.60 -14.23 2.09
CA GLU A 89 -2.82 -14.76 1.47
C GLU A 89 -3.73 -13.61 1.07
N ARG A 90 -4.39 -13.71 -0.09
CA ARG A 90 -5.19 -12.60 -0.63
C ARG A 90 -6.62 -12.63 -0.10
N THR A 91 -6.78 -12.17 1.13
CA THR A 91 -8.10 -11.94 1.73
C THR A 91 -8.59 -10.53 1.36
N ALA A 92 -9.69 -10.43 0.63
CA ALA A 92 -10.51 -9.23 0.65
C ALA A 92 -11.18 -9.13 2.04
N LEU A 93 -11.04 -7.99 2.72
CA LEU A 93 -11.72 -7.75 4.00
C LEU A 93 -12.68 -6.58 3.82
N LEU A 94 -13.98 -6.85 3.93
CA LEU A 94 -14.99 -5.81 4.05
C LEU A 94 -14.84 -5.11 5.41
N LYS A 95 -15.29 -3.86 5.49
CA LYS A 95 -15.24 -3.04 6.71
C LYS A 95 -15.84 -3.78 7.92
N SER A 96 -17.00 -4.40 7.75
CA SER A 96 -17.70 -5.18 8.78
C SER A 96 -16.98 -6.46 9.20
N GLU A 97 -16.23 -7.10 8.29
CA GLU A 97 -15.45 -8.30 8.59
C GLU A 97 -14.20 -7.95 9.40
N LEU A 98 -13.53 -6.86 9.04
CA LEU A 98 -12.39 -6.31 9.78
C LEU A 98 -12.81 -5.84 11.19
N GLU A 99 -13.95 -5.15 11.31
CA GLU A 99 -14.56 -4.80 12.59
C GLU A 99 -14.87 -6.03 13.44
N LYS A 100 -15.53 -7.05 12.85
CA LYS A 100 -15.87 -8.31 13.53
C LYS A 100 -14.62 -9.09 13.97
N ALA A 101 -13.59 -9.17 13.13
CA ALA A 101 -12.32 -9.82 13.46
C ALA A 101 -11.65 -9.15 14.66
N ILE A 102 -11.57 -7.82 14.65
CA ILE A 102 -11.01 -7.02 15.75
C ILE A 102 -11.85 -7.17 17.03
N LEU A 103 -13.18 -7.07 16.95
CA LEU A 103 -14.08 -7.20 18.10
C LEU A 103 -13.98 -8.60 18.74
N SER A 104 -13.99 -9.67 17.93
CA SER A 104 -14.01 -11.06 18.40
C SER A 104 -12.83 -11.49 19.29
N LYS A 105 -11.73 -10.71 19.29
CA LYS A 105 -10.50 -11.00 20.07
C LYS A 105 -10.30 -10.09 21.29
N ASN A 106 -11.23 -9.17 21.56
CA ASN A 106 -11.10 -8.17 22.64
C ASN A 106 -12.31 -8.18 23.58
N SER A 107 -12.07 -7.95 24.87
CA SER A 107 -13.09 -7.95 25.93
C SER A 107 -13.87 -6.64 26.06
N VAL A 108 -13.45 -5.61 25.33
CA VAL A 108 -14.03 -4.25 25.27
C VAL A 108 -14.03 -3.81 23.81
N ASN A 109 -14.98 -2.97 23.41
CA ASN A 109 -15.04 -2.42 22.05
C ASN A 109 -13.87 -1.43 21.80
N PRO A 110 -12.87 -1.79 20.97
CA PRO A 110 -11.68 -0.95 20.78
C PRO A 110 -11.93 0.27 19.88
N PHE A 111 -13.11 0.36 19.26
CA PHE A 111 -13.56 1.53 18.51
C PHE A 111 -14.21 2.60 19.42
N GLU A 112 -14.43 2.27 20.70
CA GLU A 112 -15.05 3.16 21.70
C GLU A 112 -14.11 3.43 22.89
N GLU A 113 -13.35 2.43 23.37
CA GLU A 113 -12.46 2.56 24.53
C GLU A 113 -11.06 1.94 24.31
N GLU A 114 -10.04 2.47 25.00
CA GLU A 114 -8.70 1.86 25.04
C GLU A 114 -8.68 0.56 25.85
N ILE A 115 -8.19 -0.53 25.24
CA ILE A 115 -8.03 -1.87 25.86
C ILE A 115 -7.02 -1.87 27.02
N LYS A 116 -6.02 -0.96 26.98
CA LYS A 116 -4.96 -0.81 28.01
C LYS A 116 -4.22 -2.14 28.32
N PRO A 117 -3.64 -2.81 27.31
CA PRO A 117 -2.94 -4.08 27.49
C PRO A 117 -1.69 -3.95 28.36
N GLN A 118 -1.21 -5.08 28.90
CA GLN A 118 0.05 -5.13 29.65
C GLN A 118 1.23 -4.69 28.76
N LEU A 119 1.99 -3.70 29.21
CA LEU A 119 3.14 -3.17 28.48
C LEU A 119 4.30 -4.18 28.47
N THR A 120 4.62 -4.70 27.28
CA THR A 120 5.80 -5.56 27.02
C THR A 120 6.69 -4.91 25.97
N GLN A 121 7.85 -5.50 25.65
CA GLN A 121 8.71 -5.02 24.55
C GLN A 121 8.15 -5.31 23.14
N ARG A 122 6.98 -5.97 23.03
CA ARG A 122 6.24 -6.16 21.77
C ARG A 122 5.06 -5.19 21.71
N PRO A 123 4.70 -4.65 20.52
CA PRO A 123 3.46 -3.91 20.33
C PRO A 123 2.24 -4.74 20.74
N ALA A 124 1.38 -4.17 21.58
CA ALA A 124 0.09 -4.73 21.95
C ALA A 124 -1.02 -3.77 21.50
N PHE A 125 -2.09 -4.32 20.94
CA PHE A 125 -3.21 -3.54 20.38
C PHE A 125 -3.95 -2.76 21.49
N ASN A 126 -4.20 -1.47 21.26
CA ASN A 126 -4.79 -0.55 22.25
C ASN A 126 -6.17 -0.03 21.84
N SER A 127 -6.32 0.45 20.60
CA SER A 127 -7.57 1.04 20.09
C SER A 127 -7.60 1.10 18.55
N ALA A 128 -8.79 1.29 18.00
CA ALA A 128 -9.08 1.35 16.57
C ALA A 128 -9.92 2.59 16.23
N GLU A 129 -9.67 3.23 15.08
CA GLU A 129 -10.32 4.48 14.68
C GLU A 129 -10.50 4.55 13.16
N TRP A 130 -11.75 4.58 12.67
CA TRP A 130 -12.02 4.76 11.25
C TRP A 130 -11.83 6.22 10.84
N LEU A 131 -10.75 6.50 10.12
CA LEU A 131 -10.45 7.83 9.55
C LEU A 131 -11.25 8.09 8.26
N SER A 132 -11.68 7.03 7.57
CA SER A 132 -12.57 7.10 6.41
C SER A 132 -13.39 5.80 6.27
N ASN A 133 -14.11 5.63 5.16
CA ASN A 133 -14.77 4.36 4.82
C ASN A 133 -13.78 3.23 4.44
N ASN A 134 -12.53 3.57 4.10
CA ASN A 134 -11.51 2.62 3.63
C ASN A 134 -10.15 2.73 4.35
N LEU A 135 -10.05 3.58 5.38
CA LEU A 135 -8.82 3.79 6.16
C LEU A 135 -9.11 3.59 7.66
N LEU A 136 -8.64 2.48 8.20
CA LEU A 136 -8.70 2.17 9.63
C LEU A 136 -7.35 2.43 10.28
N ARG A 137 -7.28 3.35 11.24
CA ARG A 137 -6.14 3.48 12.15
C ARG A 137 -6.23 2.41 13.24
N LEU A 138 -5.10 1.78 13.55
CA LEU A 138 -4.90 0.92 14.71
C LEU A 138 -3.76 1.51 15.56
N GLU A 139 -4.00 1.70 16.85
CA GLU A 139 -2.96 2.10 17.79
C GLU A 139 -2.43 0.88 18.56
N PHE A 140 -1.10 0.80 18.69
CA PHE A 140 -0.40 -0.20 19.48
C PHE A 140 0.47 0.47 20.55
N VAL A 141 0.51 -0.09 21.75
CA VAL A 141 1.34 0.36 22.87
C VAL A 141 2.43 -0.65 23.20
N TYR A 142 3.61 -0.18 23.62
CA TYR A 142 4.68 -1.05 24.11
C TYR A 142 5.60 -0.35 25.11
N ALA A 143 6.27 -1.13 25.94
CA ALA A 143 7.38 -0.69 26.76
C ALA A 143 8.61 -0.45 25.87
N GLY A 144 9.09 0.80 25.80
CA GLY A 144 10.34 1.12 25.13
C GLY A 144 11.58 0.60 25.86
N LYS A 145 12.76 0.89 25.34
CA LYS A 145 14.02 0.57 26.03
C LYS A 145 14.10 1.30 27.37
N SER A 146 14.43 0.58 28.42
CA SER A 146 14.78 1.15 29.72
C SER A 146 16.03 2.04 29.62
N TYR A 147 16.02 3.16 30.32
CA TYR A 147 17.20 4.01 30.53
C TYR A 147 17.27 4.45 32.00
N GLU A 148 18.49 4.69 32.49
CA GLU A 148 18.71 5.28 33.82
C GLU A 148 18.71 6.80 33.71
N ILE A 149 18.10 7.46 34.68
CA ILE A 149 18.37 8.86 35.02
C ILE A 149 18.87 8.94 36.47
N GLU A 150 19.55 10.04 36.79
CA GLU A 150 19.84 10.42 38.18
C GLU A 150 18.85 11.51 38.58
N ASP A 151 18.02 11.21 39.58
CA ASP A 151 16.90 12.03 40.06
C ASP A 151 17.12 12.24 41.56
N ASN A 152 17.46 13.47 41.98
CA ASN A 152 17.85 13.79 43.36
C ASN A 152 19.00 12.92 43.93
N TYR A 153 20.01 12.63 43.10
CA TYR A 153 21.15 11.73 43.38
C TYR A 153 20.79 10.23 43.50
N GLU A 154 19.52 9.84 43.30
CA GLU A 154 19.12 8.45 43.20
C GLU A 154 19.05 7.98 41.74
N LYS A 155 19.55 6.77 41.47
CA LYS A 155 19.44 6.14 40.15
C LYS A 155 18.05 5.58 39.94
N ARG A 156 17.32 6.14 38.97
CA ARG A 156 15.96 5.76 38.61
C ARG A 156 15.91 5.16 37.21
N ILE A 157 15.47 3.91 37.10
CA ILE A 157 15.21 3.28 35.80
C ILE A 157 13.84 3.77 35.30
N ILE A 158 13.83 4.39 34.12
CA ILE A 158 12.61 4.76 33.39
C ILE A 158 12.40 3.77 32.24
N VAL A 159 11.21 3.18 32.19
CA VAL A 159 10.72 2.41 31.04
C VAL A 159 9.64 3.27 30.36
N PRO A 160 9.93 3.94 29.25
CA PRO A 160 8.97 4.83 28.59
C PRO A 160 7.88 4.03 27.89
N THR A 161 6.61 4.37 28.09
CA THR A 161 5.52 3.87 27.24
C THR A 161 5.63 4.51 25.87
N LYS A 162 5.74 3.69 24.82
CA LYS A 162 5.66 4.11 23.42
C LYS A 162 4.30 3.77 22.83
N ARG A 163 3.80 4.64 21.94
CA ARG A 163 2.65 4.38 21.05
C ARG A 163 3.15 4.27 19.60
N LEU A 164 2.53 3.43 18.79
CA LEU A 164 2.74 3.31 17.34
C LEU A 164 1.38 3.25 16.64
N ASN A 165 1.29 3.89 15.48
CA ASN A 165 0.11 3.79 14.61
C ASN A 165 0.41 2.87 13.42
N SER A 166 -0.56 2.02 13.10
CA SER A 166 -0.69 1.38 11.80
C SER A 166 -1.98 1.83 11.13
N TYR A 167 -2.05 1.77 9.80
CA TYR A 167 -3.25 2.12 9.05
C TYR A 167 -3.57 1.00 8.05
N ILE A 168 -4.74 0.37 8.20
CA ILE A 168 -5.24 -0.61 7.25
C ILE A 168 -6.02 0.14 6.17
N ARG A 169 -5.48 0.09 4.95
CA ARG A 169 -6.08 0.62 3.72
C ARG A 169 -6.85 -0.50 3.04
N LEU A 170 -8.17 -0.43 3.04
CA LEU A 170 -9.01 -1.33 2.25
C LEU A 170 -8.90 -0.97 0.77
N LEU A 171 -8.62 -1.99 -0.04
CA LEU A 171 -8.62 -1.95 -1.50
C LEU A 171 -9.75 -2.87 -2.01
N GLU A 172 -10.06 -2.84 -3.31
CA GLU A 172 -11.21 -3.57 -3.88
C GLU A 172 -11.23 -5.08 -3.55
N LYS A 173 -10.05 -5.71 -3.39
CA LYS A 173 -9.89 -7.18 -3.32
C LYS A 173 -8.80 -7.64 -2.35
N THR A 174 -8.26 -6.73 -1.55
CA THR A 174 -7.19 -6.97 -0.57
C THR A 174 -7.07 -5.75 0.35
N PHE A 175 -6.07 -5.72 1.23
CA PHE A 175 -5.75 -4.56 2.04
C PHE A 175 -4.23 -4.33 2.11
N VAL A 176 -3.83 -3.11 2.44
CA VAL A 176 -2.43 -2.74 2.73
C VAL A 176 -2.34 -2.28 4.17
N VAL A 177 -1.34 -2.79 4.90
CA VAL A 177 -1.03 -2.38 6.27
C VAL A 177 0.11 -1.37 6.22
N GLU A 178 -0.20 -0.10 6.39
CA GLU A 178 0.81 0.96 6.51
C GLU A 178 1.31 1.08 7.94
N THR A 179 2.60 1.38 8.12
CA THR A 179 3.21 1.67 9.42
C THR A 179 4.19 2.83 9.29
N ARG A 180 4.15 3.76 10.24
CA ARG A 180 4.96 4.99 10.22
C ARG A 180 6.08 4.92 11.25
N ALA A 181 6.96 3.93 11.07
CA ALA A 181 8.01 3.54 12.00
C ALA A 181 9.24 3.00 11.26
N SER A 182 10.34 2.77 11.98
CA SER A 182 11.54 2.14 11.39
C SER A 182 11.23 0.70 10.94
N ILE A 183 11.91 0.18 9.91
CA ILE A 183 11.70 -1.20 9.38
C ILE A 183 11.61 -2.27 10.50
N ARG A 184 12.39 -2.12 11.58
CA ARG A 184 12.38 -3.02 12.72
C ARG A 184 11.11 -2.91 13.57
N GLU A 185 10.62 -1.70 13.81
CA GLU A 185 9.36 -1.45 14.53
C GLU A 185 8.16 -1.83 13.64
N SER A 186 8.20 -1.49 12.35
CA SER A 186 7.19 -1.86 11.35
C SER A 186 6.97 -3.37 11.27
N LYS A 187 8.04 -4.18 11.29
CA LYS A 187 7.92 -5.64 11.36
C LYS A 187 7.22 -6.12 12.63
N LEU A 188 7.60 -5.62 13.80
CA LEU A 188 6.93 -5.96 15.07
C LEU A 188 5.45 -5.55 15.07
N VAL A 189 5.08 -4.47 14.37
CA VAL A 189 3.69 -4.08 14.19
C VAL A 189 2.98 -4.98 13.18
N TYR A 190 3.62 -5.40 12.08
CA TYR A 190 3.06 -6.40 11.16
C TYR A 190 2.82 -7.75 11.84
N ASP A 191 3.75 -8.23 12.68
CA ASP A 191 3.57 -9.43 13.50
C ASP A 191 2.32 -9.29 14.40
N SER A 192 2.12 -8.10 14.98
CA SER A 192 1.02 -7.78 15.90
C SER A 192 -0.32 -7.62 15.19
N VAL A 193 -0.35 -7.02 13.99
CA VAL A 193 -1.51 -6.97 13.10
C VAL A 193 -1.84 -8.38 12.60
N SER A 194 -0.83 -9.22 12.30
CA SER A 194 -1.04 -10.60 11.86
C SER A 194 -1.74 -11.43 12.93
N LEU A 195 -1.33 -11.29 14.19
CA LEU A 195 -2.00 -11.93 15.34
C LEU A 195 -3.43 -11.38 15.55
N LEU A 196 -3.61 -10.06 15.43
CA LEU A 196 -4.91 -9.40 15.57
C LEU A 196 -5.91 -9.82 14.48
N LEU A 197 -5.48 -9.94 13.22
CA LEU A 197 -6.38 -10.31 12.11
C LEU A 197 -6.49 -11.82 11.92
N GLY A 198 -5.42 -12.58 12.19
CA GLY A 198 -5.30 -14.00 11.81
C GLY A 198 -4.81 -14.20 10.37
N VAL A 199 -4.20 -13.18 9.76
CA VAL A 199 -3.69 -13.19 8.38
C VAL A 199 -2.24 -12.73 8.41
N GLU A 200 -1.29 -13.51 7.85
CA GLU A 200 0.13 -13.14 7.86
C GLU A 200 0.41 -11.90 7.01
N ILE A 201 1.02 -10.86 7.60
CA ILE A 201 1.36 -9.60 6.93
C ILE A 201 2.87 -9.52 6.68
N VAL A 202 3.27 -9.50 5.41
CA VAL A 202 4.68 -9.43 4.99
C VAL A 202 5.05 -8.05 4.44
N SER A 203 6.29 -7.60 4.67
CA SER A 203 6.77 -6.29 4.21
C SER A 203 6.88 -6.24 2.67
N MET A 204 6.29 -5.22 2.05
CA MET A 204 6.29 -5.01 0.60
C MET A 204 7.66 -4.57 0.08
N THR A 205 8.51 -5.51 -0.35
CA THR A 205 9.86 -5.22 -0.89
C THR A 205 9.82 -4.44 -2.21
N PHE A 206 10.93 -3.81 -2.61
CA PHE A 206 11.08 -3.10 -3.90
C PHE A 206 12.27 -3.63 -4.70
N THR A 207 12.06 -3.91 -5.99
CA THR A 207 13.11 -4.29 -6.95
C THR A 207 13.73 -3.06 -7.62
N ASN A 208 14.90 -3.22 -8.28
CA ASN A 208 15.51 -2.17 -9.11
C ASN A 208 14.52 -1.62 -10.15
N GLN A 209 13.65 -2.46 -10.72
CA GLN A 209 12.64 -2.05 -11.70
C GLN A 209 11.53 -1.21 -11.04
N ASP A 210 11.00 -1.65 -9.89
CA ASP A 210 10.00 -0.89 -9.14
C ASP A 210 10.49 0.53 -8.82
N ILE A 211 11.74 0.64 -8.36
CA ILE A 211 12.40 1.89 -8.02
C ILE A 211 12.56 2.79 -9.24
N ALA A 212 13.05 2.26 -10.36
CA ALA A 212 13.17 3.00 -11.62
C ALA A 212 11.81 3.50 -12.14
N PHE A 213 10.73 2.75 -11.91
CA PHE A 213 9.38 3.17 -12.27
C PHE A 213 8.77 4.17 -11.28
N LEU A 214 9.04 4.05 -9.98
CA LEU A 214 8.64 5.05 -8.98
C LEU A 214 9.29 6.39 -9.30
N LYS A 215 10.59 6.40 -9.60
CA LYS A 215 11.29 7.56 -10.12
C LYS A 215 10.60 8.17 -11.35
N LYS A 216 10.30 7.35 -12.36
CA LYS A 216 9.65 7.83 -13.60
C LYS A 216 8.27 8.46 -13.36
N GLU A 217 7.43 7.82 -12.56
CA GLU A 217 6.05 8.25 -12.31
C GLU A 217 5.99 9.48 -11.39
N LEU A 218 6.96 9.66 -10.48
CA LEU A 218 7.15 10.89 -9.69
C LEU A 218 7.81 12.04 -10.48
N ASN A 219 8.29 11.79 -11.72
CA ASN A 219 9.23 12.67 -12.43
C ASN A 219 10.46 13.04 -11.56
N GLY A 220 10.93 12.08 -10.76
CA GLY A 220 11.99 12.27 -9.78
C GLY A 220 13.39 12.14 -10.37
N LYS A 221 14.36 12.70 -9.67
CA LYS A 221 15.80 12.68 -9.99
C LYS A 221 16.54 11.88 -8.93
N SER A 222 17.52 11.06 -9.32
CA SER A 222 18.36 10.33 -8.37
C SER A 222 19.41 11.30 -7.80
N LYS A 223 19.41 11.56 -6.49
CA LYS A 223 20.51 12.31 -5.86
C LYS A 223 21.52 11.42 -5.15
N ALA A 224 21.11 10.23 -4.71
CA ALA A 224 22.03 9.23 -4.16
C ALA A 224 21.54 7.80 -4.41
N ALA A 225 22.46 6.85 -4.39
CA ALA A 225 22.20 5.42 -4.51
C ALA A 225 23.16 4.62 -3.61
N LYS A 226 22.66 3.53 -3.02
CA LYS A 226 23.44 2.55 -2.28
C LYS A 226 23.40 1.20 -3.00
N HIS A 227 24.56 0.69 -3.36
CA HIS A 227 24.73 -0.58 -4.08
C HIS A 227 25.47 -1.61 -3.21
N LYS A 228 25.13 -2.90 -3.35
CA LYS A 228 25.95 -4.02 -2.84
C LYS A 228 26.85 -4.55 -3.96
N ARG A 229 28.12 -4.83 -3.66
CA ARG A 229 29.06 -5.51 -4.58
C ARG A 229 29.11 -7.02 -4.36
N PHE A 230 29.65 -7.74 -5.34
CA PHE A 230 29.97 -9.16 -5.23
C PHE A 230 31.20 -9.36 -4.32
N GLY A 231 31.00 -9.87 -3.10
CA GLY A 231 32.11 -10.19 -2.18
C GLY A 231 31.67 -10.58 -0.77
N GLY A 232 30.75 -9.83 -0.16
CA GLY A 232 30.27 -10.11 1.20
C GLY A 232 29.22 -9.11 1.69
N ASP A 233 28.84 -9.19 2.96
CA ASP A 233 27.80 -8.34 3.56
C ASP A 233 28.27 -6.93 3.95
N LEU A 234 29.57 -6.65 3.84
CA LEU A 234 30.17 -5.35 4.19
C LEU A 234 30.46 -4.44 2.97
N ASP A 235 30.59 -5.01 1.77
CA ASP A 235 30.88 -4.25 0.55
C ASP A 235 29.63 -3.53 0.00
N THR A 236 29.23 -2.46 0.67
CA THR A 236 28.23 -1.51 0.16
C THR A 236 28.85 -0.18 -0.21
N ILE A 237 28.57 0.31 -1.41
CA ILE A 237 29.04 1.61 -1.89
C ILE A 237 27.87 2.59 -1.91
N TYR A 238 28.12 3.78 -1.38
CA TYR A 238 27.25 4.95 -1.48
C TYR A 238 27.78 5.84 -2.61
N VAL A 239 26.90 6.22 -3.53
CA VAL A 239 27.19 7.17 -4.61
C VAL A 239 26.20 8.33 -4.49
N SER A 240 26.69 9.55 -4.63
CA SER A 240 25.87 10.77 -4.62
C SER A 240 26.14 11.59 -5.87
N ALA A 241 25.13 12.30 -6.36
CA ALA A 241 25.30 13.31 -7.40
C ALA A 241 26.23 14.42 -6.89
N SER A 242 27.11 14.94 -7.76
CA SER A 242 27.88 16.16 -7.46
C SER A 242 26.95 17.39 -7.47
N PRO A 243 27.30 18.51 -6.83
CA PRO A 243 26.40 19.67 -6.73
C PRO A 243 25.94 20.28 -8.08
N GLY A 244 26.70 20.06 -9.16
CA GLY A 244 26.33 20.47 -10.51
C GLY A 244 25.59 19.40 -11.34
N LEU A 245 25.37 18.20 -10.79
CA LEU A 245 24.70 17.09 -11.46
C LEU A 245 23.26 16.98 -10.97
N ASP A 246 22.31 17.26 -11.86
CA ASP A 246 20.89 17.31 -11.49
C ASP A 246 20.27 15.91 -11.29
N ASP A 247 20.76 14.89 -11.99
CA ASP A 247 20.36 13.49 -11.80
C ASP A 247 21.58 12.57 -11.88
N LEU A 248 21.81 11.75 -10.85
CA LEU A 248 22.88 10.76 -10.81
C LEU A 248 22.79 9.78 -12.00
N ASP A 249 21.57 9.42 -12.42
CA ASP A 249 21.33 8.54 -13.56
C ASP A 249 21.58 9.22 -14.93
N SER A 250 21.98 10.51 -14.95
CA SER A 250 22.50 11.15 -16.16
C SER A 250 23.99 10.84 -16.38
N SER A 251 24.78 10.64 -15.31
CA SER A 251 26.23 10.39 -15.39
C SER A 251 26.58 9.07 -16.09
N GLU A 252 27.49 9.15 -17.07
CA GLU A 252 28.05 7.97 -17.74
C GLU A 252 28.96 7.16 -16.81
N GLU A 253 29.74 7.82 -15.95
CA GLU A 253 30.57 7.14 -14.96
C GLU A 253 29.72 6.29 -14.00
N TYR A 254 28.58 6.83 -13.55
CA TYR A 254 27.66 6.10 -12.69
C TYR A 254 27.05 4.89 -13.42
N LYS A 255 26.61 5.06 -14.67
CA LYS A 255 26.10 3.95 -15.49
C LYS A 255 27.14 2.86 -15.66
N ASN A 256 28.35 3.22 -16.10
CA ASN A 256 29.41 2.28 -16.44
C ASN A 256 29.87 1.46 -15.21
N ASN A 257 29.83 2.04 -14.01
CA ASN A 257 30.27 1.37 -12.78
C ASN A 257 29.15 0.67 -11.98
N PHE A 258 27.88 1.07 -12.13
CA PHE A 258 26.79 0.64 -11.22
C PHE A 258 25.53 0.07 -11.91
N THR A 259 25.42 0.04 -13.24
CA THR A 259 24.24 -0.53 -13.96
C THR A 259 24.02 -2.02 -13.70
N HIS A 260 24.99 -2.73 -13.13
CA HIS A 260 24.89 -4.16 -12.80
C HIS A 260 24.96 -4.44 -11.27
N GLY A 261 24.79 -3.39 -10.46
CA GLY A 261 24.74 -3.49 -9.00
C GLY A 261 23.37 -3.92 -8.44
N ASP A 262 23.41 -4.57 -7.28
CA ASP A 262 22.23 -4.83 -6.45
C ASP A 262 21.88 -3.54 -5.68
N LEU A 263 20.79 -2.87 -6.07
CA LEU A 263 20.39 -1.58 -5.52
C LEU A 263 19.67 -1.78 -4.19
N ARG A 264 20.32 -1.34 -3.11
CA ARG A 264 19.81 -1.46 -1.74
C ARG A 264 18.99 -0.25 -1.31
N GLU A 265 19.30 0.92 -1.86
CA GLU A 265 18.67 2.18 -1.50
C GLU A 265 18.83 3.22 -2.61
N THR A 266 17.87 4.14 -2.77
CA THR A 266 18.07 5.38 -3.53
C THR A 266 17.37 6.55 -2.87
N ARG A 267 17.96 7.75 -2.98
CA ARG A 267 17.32 9.03 -2.67
C ARG A 267 16.81 9.65 -3.96
N LEU A 268 15.51 9.86 -4.04
CA LEU A 268 14.86 10.62 -5.10
C LEU A 268 14.53 12.03 -4.62
N GLU A 269 14.52 12.98 -5.55
CA GLU A 269 13.99 14.33 -5.39
C GLU A 269 12.98 14.65 -6.50
N PHE A 270 11.83 15.22 -6.14
CA PHE A 270 10.72 15.46 -7.05
C PHE A 270 9.86 16.65 -6.61
N LEU A 271 9.08 17.18 -7.55
CA LEU A 271 8.12 18.27 -7.32
C LEU A 271 6.70 17.71 -7.37
N TYR A 272 6.02 17.77 -6.23
CA TYR A 272 4.59 17.49 -6.12
C TYR A 272 3.78 18.80 -6.19
N THR A 273 2.52 18.72 -6.61
CA THR A 273 1.57 19.84 -6.59
C THR A 273 0.30 19.38 -5.88
N SER A 274 -0.02 20.01 -4.76
CA SER A 274 -1.16 19.64 -3.90
C SER A 274 -2.52 20.00 -4.52
N SER A 275 -3.60 19.51 -3.92
CA SER A 275 -4.98 19.94 -4.20
C SER A 275 -5.18 21.46 -4.16
N SER A 276 -4.46 22.16 -3.27
CA SER A 276 -4.44 23.63 -3.18
C SER A 276 -3.61 24.32 -4.29
N LYS A 277 -2.93 23.56 -5.15
CA LYS A 277 -1.97 23.99 -6.20
C LYS A 277 -0.59 24.44 -5.70
N ASN A 278 -0.29 24.30 -4.41
CA ASN A 278 1.04 24.62 -3.86
C ASN A 278 2.07 23.58 -4.31
N LYS A 279 3.25 24.05 -4.70
CA LYS A 279 4.36 23.20 -5.14
C LYS A 279 5.22 22.78 -3.95
N ILE A 280 5.22 21.48 -3.67
CA ILE A 280 6.01 20.87 -2.60
C ILE A 280 7.19 20.17 -3.23
N GLU A 281 8.39 20.71 -3.02
CA GLU A 281 9.63 19.98 -3.27
C GLU A 281 9.81 18.92 -2.17
N SER A 282 10.04 17.68 -2.58
CA SER A 282 10.09 16.52 -1.70
C SER A 282 11.29 15.65 -2.03
N SER A 283 11.89 15.08 -0.99
CA SER A 283 12.89 14.03 -1.13
C SER A 283 12.52 12.82 -0.29
N LEU A 284 12.64 11.64 -0.89
CA LEU A 284 12.40 10.37 -0.23
C LEU A 284 13.52 9.37 -0.50
N HIS A 285 13.84 8.57 0.53
CA HIS A 285 14.71 7.41 0.42
C HIS A 285 13.86 6.14 0.25
N ILE A 286 14.11 5.35 -0.79
CA ILE A 286 13.47 4.05 -1.02
C ILE A 286 14.48 2.95 -0.74
N SER A 287 14.15 2.02 0.15
CA SER A 287 14.94 0.79 0.35
C SER A 287 14.28 -0.40 -0.32
N SER A 288 15.07 -1.30 -0.91
CA SER A 288 14.57 -2.57 -1.45
C SER A 288 13.91 -3.49 -0.40
N GLN A 289 14.12 -3.22 0.90
CA GLN A 289 13.41 -3.90 2.00
C GLN A 289 11.99 -3.40 2.28
N GLY A 290 11.46 -2.43 1.51
CA GLY A 290 10.05 -2.02 1.58
C GLY A 290 9.73 -0.75 2.38
N ASN A 291 10.72 0.13 2.52
CA ASN A 291 10.59 1.37 3.29
C ASN A 291 10.75 2.58 2.37
N ILE A 292 9.85 3.56 2.51
CA ILE A 292 9.96 4.91 1.94
C ILE A 292 10.05 5.91 3.08
N TRP A 293 11.20 6.56 3.23
CA TRP A 293 11.42 7.58 4.27
C TRP A 293 11.41 8.97 3.64
N PHE A 294 10.43 9.80 4.02
CA PHE A 294 10.39 11.22 3.65
C PHE A 294 11.40 12.02 4.47
N MET A 295 12.21 12.83 3.78
CA MET A 295 13.35 13.52 4.41
C MET A 295 12.96 14.78 5.18
N SER A 296 11.80 15.36 4.86
CA SER A 296 11.12 16.44 5.59
C SER A 296 9.81 15.93 6.21
N ASP A 297 9.15 16.76 7.01
CA ASP A 297 7.71 16.63 7.22
C ASP A 297 6.97 16.81 5.89
N VAL A 298 5.86 16.08 5.71
CA VAL A 298 5.04 16.08 4.49
C VAL A 298 3.55 16.07 4.86
N PRO A 299 2.63 16.49 3.98
CA PRO A 299 1.20 16.29 4.23
C PRO A 299 0.76 14.87 3.84
N GLU A 300 -0.35 14.38 4.42
CA GLU A 300 -1.00 13.12 4.04
C GLU A 300 -1.20 13.01 2.52
N GLU A 301 -1.63 14.09 1.85
CA GLU A 301 -1.89 14.10 0.39
C GLU A 301 -0.66 13.66 -0.43
N LEU A 302 0.56 13.93 0.07
CA LEU A 302 1.82 13.52 -0.56
C LEU A 302 2.16 12.05 -0.24
N ILE A 303 1.80 11.54 0.94
CA ILE A 303 1.91 10.11 1.27
C ILE A 303 0.92 9.31 0.40
N GLU A 304 -0.33 9.77 0.26
CA GLU A 304 -1.35 9.18 -0.63
C GLU A 304 -0.90 9.19 -2.10
N TYR A 305 -0.33 10.30 -2.58
CA TYR A 305 0.19 10.39 -3.95
C TYR A 305 1.30 9.37 -4.23
N VAL A 306 2.26 9.22 -3.31
CA VAL A 306 3.32 8.19 -3.43
C VAL A 306 2.72 6.79 -3.32
N PHE A 307 1.78 6.56 -2.39
CA PHE A 307 1.10 5.27 -2.24
C PHE A 307 0.33 4.87 -3.49
N ALA A 308 -0.39 5.78 -4.14
CA ALA A 308 -1.12 5.51 -5.39
C ALA A 308 -0.19 5.08 -6.53
N ILE A 309 1.01 5.67 -6.61
CA ILE A 309 2.05 5.26 -7.57
C ILE A 309 2.65 3.90 -7.20
N VAL A 310 2.93 3.66 -5.92
CA VAL A 310 3.40 2.35 -5.41
C VAL A 310 2.36 1.26 -5.69
N HIS A 311 1.08 1.52 -5.49
CA HIS A 311 -0.03 0.62 -5.80
C HIS A 311 -0.05 0.29 -7.31
N LYS A 312 0.03 1.32 -8.18
CA LYS A 312 0.16 1.14 -9.64
C LYS A 312 1.42 0.35 -10.04
N ILE A 313 2.52 0.46 -9.29
CA ILE A 313 3.73 -0.34 -9.55
C ILE A 313 3.51 -1.80 -9.17
N LYS A 314 2.94 -2.04 -7.98
CA LYS A 314 2.94 -3.34 -7.31
C LYS A 314 1.79 -4.26 -7.68
N PHE A 315 0.69 -3.71 -8.16
CA PHE A 315 -0.50 -4.49 -8.50
C PHE A 315 -0.76 -4.51 -10.01
N LEU A 316 -0.58 -3.39 -10.74
CA LEU A 316 -0.78 -3.35 -12.20
C LEU A 316 0.23 -2.47 -12.99
N PRO A 317 1.39 -3.00 -13.41
CA PRO A 317 2.39 -2.24 -14.16
C PRO A 317 1.88 -1.87 -15.57
N PRO A 318 2.05 -0.61 -16.04
CA PRO A 318 1.72 -0.28 -17.42
C PRO A 318 2.55 -1.06 -18.45
N VAL A 319 1.97 -1.32 -19.63
CA VAL A 319 2.52 -2.15 -20.72
C VAL A 319 3.99 -1.83 -21.05
N LYS A 320 4.36 -0.53 -21.05
CA LYS A 320 5.73 -0.01 -21.23
C LYS A 320 6.78 -0.62 -20.30
N LYS A 321 6.38 -1.11 -19.13
CA LYS A 321 7.27 -1.71 -18.12
C LYS A 321 7.67 -3.15 -18.48
N LEU A 322 6.90 -3.82 -19.33
CA LEU A 322 7.05 -5.26 -19.61
C LEU A 322 8.21 -5.57 -20.57
N GLY A 323 8.96 -4.58 -21.07
CA GLY A 323 10.08 -4.81 -21.99
C GLY A 323 9.67 -5.59 -23.24
N LEU A 324 8.47 -5.32 -23.76
CA LEU A 324 8.04 -5.82 -25.08
C LEU A 324 9.02 -5.30 -26.14
N LYS A 325 9.36 -6.13 -27.13
CA LYS A 325 10.35 -5.76 -28.15
C LYS A 325 9.81 -4.63 -29.03
N SER A 326 10.71 -3.96 -29.74
CA SER A 326 10.51 -2.69 -30.46
C SER A 326 9.53 -2.70 -31.66
N SER A 327 8.62 -3.67 -31.73
CA SER A 327 7.53 -3.77 -32.71
C SER A 327 6.15 -3.35 -32.17
N VAL A 328 6.04 -3.03 -30.86
CA VAL A 328 4.80 -2.48 -30.28
C VAL A 328 4.77 -0.97 -30.53
N THR A 329 3.76 -0.50 -31.26
CA THR A 329 3.56 0.94 -31.52
C THR A 329 2.89 1.62 -30.32
N THR A 330 3.05 2.94 -30.18
CA THR A 330 2.35 3.72 -29.14
C THR A 330 0.83 3.49 -29.14
N THR A 331 0.26 3.24 -30.33
CA THR A 331 -1.15 2.89 -30.51
C THR A 331 -1.45 1.51 -29.92
N ASP A 332 -0.68 0.47 -30.27
CA ASP A 332 -0.82 -0.87 -29.70
C ASP A 332 -0.69 -0.86 -28.17
N GLU A 333 0.30 -0.14 -27.62
CA GLU A 333 0.50 -0.03 -26.17
C GLU A 333 -0.72 0.57 -25.47
N THR A 334 -1.34 1.59 -26.09
CA THR A 334 -2.51 2.29 -25.55
C THR A 334 -3.76 1.42 -25.64
N ILE A 335 -3.93 0.67 -26.74
CA ILE A 335 -5.01 -0.30 -26.93
C ILE A 335 -4.88 -1.45 -25.92
N ILE A 336 -3.70 -2.07 -25.79
CA ILE A 336 -3.44 -3.17 -24.84
C ILE A 336 -3.63 -2.68 -23.39
N GLN A 337 -3.16 -1.48 -23.04
CA GLN A 337 -3.39 -0.92 -21.71
C GLN A 337 -4.88 -0.68 -21.43
N SER A 338 -5.61 -0.20 -22.43
CA SER A 338 -7.05 0.05 -22.32
C SER A 338 -7.84 -1.25 -22.21
N LEU A 339 -7.42 -2.31 -22.91
CA LEU A 339 -7.97 -3.66 -22.78
C LEU A 339 -7.74 -4.22 -21.37
N VAL A 340 -6.52 -4.15 -20.83
CA VAL A 340 -6.21 -4.57 -19.46
C VAL A 340 -7.11 -3.86 -18.44
N ASN A 341 -7.34 -2.56 -18.63
CA ASN A 341 -8.24 -1.77 -17.79
C ASN A 341 -9.72 -2.16 -18.01
N ALA A 342 -10.12 -2.53 -19.23
CA ALA A 342 -11.49 -2.95 -19.56
C ALA A 342 -11.83 -4.34 -19.01
N ILE A 343 -10.94 -5.33 -19.13
CA ILE A 343 -11.09 -6.67 -18.54
C ILE A 343 -11.38 -6.55 -17.03
N ARG A 344 -10.64 -5.68 -16.33
CA ARG A 344 -10.90 -5.39 -14.91
C ARG A 344 -12.25 -4.73 -14.66
N LYS A 345 -12.57 -3.64 -15.37
CA LYS A 345 -13.82 -2.88 -15.18
C LYS A 345 -15.08 -3.68 -15.51
N SER A 346 -14.99 -4.61 -16.46
CA SER A 346 -16.09 -5.47 -16.89
C SER A 346 -16.19 -6.79 -16.10
N GLY A 347 -15.56 -6.89 -14.92
CA GLY A 347 -15.67 -8.06 -14.02
C GLY A 347 -14.80 -9.27 -14.39
N TYR A 348 -14.35 -9.39 -15.65
CA TYR A 348 -13.48 -10.45 -16.16
C TYR A 348 -12.07 -10.52 -15.51
N GLY A 349 -11.76 -9.67 -14.52
CA GLY A 349 -10.52 -9.74 -13.75
C GLY A 349 -10.32 -11.08 -13.04
N LYS A 350 -11.42 -11.70 -12.58
CA LYS A 350 -11.45 -13.03 -11.94
C LYS A 350 -11.05 -14.17 -12.86
N ARG A 351 -11.53 -14.14 -14.11
CA ARG A 351 -11.12 -15.09 -15.15
C ARG A 351 -11.39 -14.52 -16.53
N PHE A 352 -10.40 -14.60 -17.41
CA PHE A 352 -10.54 -14.31 -18.83
C PHE A 352 -9.77 -15.33 -19.68
N ASN A 353 -10.39 -15.78 -20.78
CA ASN A 353 -9.68 -16.44 -21.86
C ASN A 353 -8.78 -15.41 -22.58
N PRO A 354 -7.58 -15.76 -23.08
CA PRO A 354 -6.74 -14.82 -23.84
C PRO A 354 -7.45 -14.12 -25.00
N ARG A 355 -8.52 -14.68 -25.59
CA ARG A 355 -9.31 -14.07 -26.68
C ARG A 355 -10.38 -13.06 -26.22
N ILE A 356 -10.48 -12.74 -24.93
CA ILE A 356 -11.44 -11.78 -24.35
C ILE A 356 -11.48 -10.41 -25.05
N TYR A 357 -10.38 -10.01 -25.69
CA TYR A 357 -10.31 -8.78 -26.47
C TYR A 357 -11.31 -8.73 -27.63
N LYS A 358 -11.64 -9.88 -28.24
CA LYS A 358 -12.67 -10.01 -29.29
C LYS A 358 -14.06 -9.72 -28.71
N THR A 359 -14.36 -10.30 -27.54
CA THR A 359 -15.62 -10.06 -26.80
C THR A 359 -15.78 -8.61 -26.34
N LEU A 360 -14.68 -7.95 -25.97
CA LEU A 360 -14.65 -6.55 -25.54
C LEU A 360 -14.52 -5.54 -26.72
N GLY A 361 -14.53 -5.99 -27.98
CA GLY A 361 -14.51 -5.12 -29.15
C GLY A 361 -13.18 -4.41 -29.43
N PHE A 362 -12.06 -4.94 -28.94
CA PHE A 362 -10.73 -4.39 -29.16
C PHE A 362 -10.09 -4.97 -30.43
N GLU A 363 -9.69 -4.13 -31.38
CA GLU A 363 -8.84 -4.54 -32.50
C GLU A 363 -7.36 -4.44 -32.09
N LEU A 364 -6.66 -5.59 -32.07
CA LEU A 364 -5.22 -5.66 -31.76
C LEU A 364 -4.54 -6.87 -32.40
N ASP A 365 -3.20 -6.86 -32.37
CA ASP A 365 -2.34 -7.97 -32.75
C ASP A 365 -2.38 -9.07 -31.67
N GLU A 366 -3.03 -10.21 -31.98
CA GLU A 366 -3.18 -11.37 -31.08
C GLU A 366 -1.81 -11.83 -30.53
N ARG A 367 -0.73 -11.76 -31.32
CA ARG A 367 0.61 -12.17 -30.90
C ARG A 367 1.24 -11.20 -29.89
N LYS A 368 1.07 -9.89 -30.07
CA LYS A 368 1.53 -8.88 -29.08
C LYS A 368 0.76 -9.00 -27.77
N TRP A 369 -0.54 -9.30 -27.84
CA TRP A 369 -1.38 -9.50 -26.66
C TRP A 369 -0.99 -10.77 -25.89
N ILE A 370 -0.75 -11.89 -26.58
CA ILE A 370 -0.23 -13.12 -25.95
C ILE A 370 1.16 -12.87 -25.34
N GLU A 371 2.11 -12.18 -26.02
CA GLU A 371 3.41 -11.85 -25.41
C GLU A 371 3.25 -11.00 -24.14
N THR A 372 2.27 -10.07 -24.14
CA THR A 372 1.92 -9.25 -22.97
C THR A 372 1.41 -10.11 -21.81
N ILE A 373 0.43 -10.98 -22.05
CA ILE A 373 -0.09 -11.93 -21.06
C ILE A 373 1.04 -12.78 -20.49
N SER A 374 1.81 -13.49 -21.34
CA SER A 374 2.88 -14.38 -20.87
C SER A 374 3.98 -13.64 -20.12
N LYS A 375 4.14 -12.32 -20.30
CA LYS A 375 5.04 -11.49 -19.47
C LYS A 375 4.42 -11.07 -18.15
N LEU A 376 3.13 -10.71 -18.13
CA LEU A 376 2.42 -10.44 -16.88
C LEU A 376 2.33 -11.70 -15.99
N VAL A 377 2.20 -12.90 -16.56
CA VAL A 377 2.32 -14.18 -15.84
C VAL A 377 3.72 -14.34 -15.24
N ARG A 378 4.77 -14.28 -16.07
CA ARG A 378 6.19 -14.44 -15.65
C ARG A 378 6.65 -13.43 -14.61
N LEU A 379 6.12 -12.20 -14.65
CA LEU A 379 6.44 -11.14 -13.71
C LEU A 379 5.53 -11.12 -12.47
N GLY A 380 4.58 -12.05 -12.34
CA GLY A 380 3.77 -12.22 -11.13
C GLY A 380 2.53 -11.32 -11.02
N TYR A 381 2.02 -10.77 -12.13
CA TYR A 381 0.81 -9.95 -12.18
C TYR A 381 -0.43 -10.70 -12.68
N LEU A 382 -0.26 -11.80 -13.42
CA LEU A 382 -1.32 -12.77 -13.74
C LEU A 382 -1.02 -14.13 -13.08
N THR A 383 -2.06 -14.92 -12.86
CA THR A 383 -2.00 -16.38 -12.67
C THR A 383 -2.55 -17.03 -13.94
N GLU A 384 -1.86 -18.04 -14.44
CA GLU A 384 -2.30 -18.92 -15.51
C GLU A 384 -3.03 -20.12 -14.88
N ARG A 385 -4.14 -20.55 -15.47
CA ARG A 385 -4.96 -21.69 -15.00
C ARG A 385 -5.49 -22.47 -16.20
N PHE A 386 -5.63 -23.78 -16.01
CA PHE A 386 -6.20 -24.69 -17.00
C PHE A 386 -7.56 -25.15 -16.50
N GLU A 387 -8.58 -25.13 -17.35
CA GLU A 387 -9.92 -25.53 -16.95
C GLU A 387 -10.47 -26.62 -17.85
N LEU A 388 -10.87 -27.73 -17.23
CA LEU A 388 -11.54 -28.83 -17.88
C LEU A 388 -13.02 -28.50 -17.99
N VAL A 389 -13.51 -28.48 -19.22
CA VAL A 389 -14.86 -28.07 -19.62
C VAL A 389 -15.58 -29.26 -20.24
N CYS A 390 -16.91 -29.34 -20.12
CA CYS A 390 -17.66 -30.39 -20.79
C CYS A 390 -17.78 -30.15 -22.31
N PRO A 391 -17.51 -31.14 -23.18
CA PRO A 391 -17.71 -30.99 -24.62
C PRO A 391 -19.19 -30.84 -25.02
N ASP A 392 -20.12 -31.33 -24.20
CA ASP A 392 -21.57 -31.26 -24.42
C ASP A 392 -22.20 -29.96 -23.88
N CYS A 393 -22.12 -29.73 -22.56
CA CYS A 393 -22.81 -28.59 -21.93
C CYS A 393 -21.95 -27.32 -21.77
N HIS A 394 -20.65 -27.38 -22.12
CA HIS A 394 -19.67 -26.28 -22.04
C HIS A 394 -19.47 -25.64 -20.64
N GLU A 395 -19.97 -26.27 -19.59
CA GLU A 395 -19.73 -25.84 -18.21
C GLU A 395 -18.35 -26.29 -17.70
N THR A 396 -17.79 -25.49 -16.78
CA THR A 396 -16.52 -25.80 -16.12
C THR A 396 -16.70 -26.96 -15.15
N ILE A 397 -16.00 -28.07 -15.37
CA ILE A 397 -16.01 -29.23 -14.48
C ILE A 397 -14.99 -29.03 -13.35
N LYS A 398 -13.76 -28.62 -13.68
CA LYS A 398 -12.69 -28.43 -12.69
C LYS A 398 -11.57 -27.51 -13.18
N VAL A 399 -10.96 -26.81 -12.23
CA VAL A 399 -9.83 -25.87 -12.43
C VAL A 399 -8.54 -26.50 -11.91
N TYR A 400 -7.46 -26.40 -12.70
CA TYR A 400 -6.14 -26.95 -12.42
C TYR A 400 -5.07 -25.84 -12.48
N PHE A 401 -4.04 -25.97 -11.63
CA PHE A 401 -2.93 -25.02 -11.55
C PHE A 401 -1.77 -25.42 -12.48
N ASP A 402 -1.45 -26.71 -12.54
CA ASP A 402 -0.48 -27.28 -13.47
C ASP A 402 -1.17 -28.19 -14.49
N TYR A 403 -0.76 -28.09 -15.76
CA TYR A 403 -1.32 -28.87 -16.87
C TYR A 403 -1.18 -30.39 -16.68
N LYS A 404 -0.18 -30.81 -15.89
CA LYS A 404 0.13 -32.23 -15.62
C LYS A 404 -0.84 -32.91 -14.65
N ASP A 405 -1.66 -32.12 -13.95
CA ASP A 405 -2.63 -32.63 -12.99
C ASP A 405 -3.98 -32.93 -13.65
N ILE A 406 -4.12 -32.64 -14.94
CA ILE A 406 -5.32 -32.87 -15.74
C ILE A 406 -5.33 -34.35 -16.18
N PRO A 407 -6.43 -35.10 -15.98
CA PRO A 407 -6.52 -36.53 -16.28
C PRO A 407 -6.77 -36.76 -17.78
N LEU A 408 -5.78 -36.44 -18.62
CA LEU A 408 -5.81 -36.74 -20.06
C LEU A 408 -5.90 -38.25 -20.32
N ASP A 409 -6.60 -38.64 -21.38
CA ASP A 409 -6.87 -40.03 -21.78
C ASP A 409 -7.62 -40.86 -20.70
N GLU A 410 -8.23 -40.21 -19.70
CA GLU A 410 -9.13 -40.84 -18.71
C GLU A 410 -10.60 -40.58 -19.05
N ALA A 411 -11.46 -41.57 -18.76
CA ALA A 411 -12.91 -41.45 -18.91
C ALA A 411 -13.54 -40.69 -17.72
N LEU A 412 -14.31 -39.64 -18.01
CA LEU A 412 -14.92 -38.76 -17.02
C LEU A 412 -16.41 -38.55 -17.32
N SER A 413 -17.25 -38.54 -16.28
CA SER A 413 -18.63 -38.06 -16.37
C SER A 413 -18.73 -36.59 -15.94
N CYS A 414 -19.39 -35.76 -16.73
CA CYS A 414 -19.66 -34.37 -16.37
C CYS A 414 -20.61 -34.27 -15.16
N ILE A 415 -20.21 -33.54 -14.12
CA ILE A 415 -21.05 -33.30 -12.93
C ILE A 415 -22.33 -32.48 -13.20
N HIS A 416 -22.41 -31.77 -14.32
CA HIS A 416 -23.51 -30.86 -14.66
C HIS A 416 -24.58 -31.48 -15.56
N CYS A 417 -24.19 -32.36 -16.50
CA CYS A 417 -25.13 -33.00 -17.44
C CYS A 417 -25.04 -34.54 -17.50
N GLY A 418 -24.12 -35.18 -16.78
CA GLY A 418 -23.92 -36.64 -16.79
C GLY A 418 -23.29 -37.20 -18.07
N HIS A 419 -22.86 -36.36 -19.00
CA HIS A 419 -22.19 -36.79 -20.23
C HIS A 419 -20.85 -37.47 -19.92
N GLU A 420 -20.68 -38.72 -20.36
CA GLU A 420 -19.42 -39.48 -20.28
C GLU A 420 -18.55 -39.23 -21.52
N PHE A 421 -17.30 -38.83 -21.32
CA PHE A 421 -16.33 -38.56 -22.38
C PHE A 421 -14.90 -38.94 -21.95
N GLU A 422 -14.00 -39.09 -22.93
CA GLU A 422 -12.56 -39.29 -22.71
C GLU A 422 -11.89 -37.91 -22.78
N VAL A 423 -11.15 -37.53 -21.74
CA VAL A 423 -10.64 -36.16 -21.57
C VAL A 423 -9.49 -35.86 -22.54
N SER A 424 -9.69 -34.88 -23.42
CA SER A 424 -8.75 -34.50 -24.48
C SER A 424 -8.15 -33.10 -24.29
N GLU A 425 -7.21 -32.70 -25.16
CA GLU A 425 -6.72 -31.32 -25.19
C GLU A 425 -7.79 -30.29 -25.63
N GLU A 426 -8.83 -30.71 -26.37
CA GLU A 426 -9.88 -29.81 -26.86
C GLU A 426 -10.84 -29.37 -25.74
N ASP A 427 -10.94 -30.17 -24.66
CA ASP A 427 -11.75 -29.90 -23.46
C ASP A 427 -11.08 -28.92 -22.48
N ILE A 428 -9.84 -28.48 -22.76
CA ILE A 428 -9.02 -27.69 -21.84
C ILE A 428 -8.95 -26.21 -22.26
N LEU A 429 -9.62 -25.35 -21.49
CA LEU A 429 -9.52 -23.89 -21.67
C LEU A 429 -8.38 -23.30 -20.84
N LEU A 430 -7.36 -22.79 -21.53
CA LEU A 430 -6.34 -21.92 -20.94
C LEU A 430 -6.95 -20.56 -20.57
N THR A 431 -6.83 -20.17 -19.29
CA THR A 431 -7.38 -18.92 -18.77
C THR A 431 -6.42 -18.19 -17.84
N TYR A 432 -6.69 -16.90 -17.67
CA TYR A 432 -5.90 -15.99 -16.86
C TYR A 432 -6.76 -15.29 -15.83
N SER A 433 -6.19 -15.08 -14.65
CA SER A 433 -6.71 -14.21 -13.60
C SER A 433 -5.66 -13.13 -13.31
N PHE A 434 -6.07 -11.90 -13.01
CA PHE A 434 -5.14 -10.97 -12.39
C PHE A 434 -4.80 -11.50 -11.01
N LYS A 435 -3.55 -11.35 -10.55
CA LYS A 435 -3.20 -11.80 -9.19
C LYS A 435 -3.91 -10.98 -8.10
N GLU A 436 -4.48 -9.83 -8.44
CA GLU A 436 -5.48 -9.10 -7.62
C GLU A 436 -6.82 -9.84 -7.45
N ASP A 437 -7.07 -10.90 -8.21
CA ASP A 437 -8.25 -11.74 -8.17
C ASP A 437 -7.86 -13.23 -7.99
N ILE A 438 -7.92 -13.72 -6.76
CA ILE A 438 -8.12 -15.15 -6.49
C ILE A 438 -9.24 -15.27 -5.46
N GLU A 439 -10.43 -15.59 -5.95
CA GLU A 439 -11.39 -16.35 -5.15
C GLU A 439 -11.21 -17.85 -5.44
N LEU A 440 -11.61 -18.67 -4.47
CA LEU A 440 -11.61 -20.12 -4.51
C LEU A 440 -12.92 -20.64 -5.12
N ALA A 441 -13.13 -21.96 -5.07
CA ALA A 441 -14.35 -22.60 -5.54
C ALA A 441 -15.62 -22.02 -4.89
N GLN A 442 -16.75 -22.11 -5.59
CA GLN A 442 -18.06 -21.97 -4.96
C GLN A 442 -18.41 -23.28 -4.24
N ASP A 443 -19.08 -23.14 -3.10
CA ASP A 443 -19.44 -24.22 -2.18
C ASP A 443 -20.52 -25.18 -2.73
N PRO A 444 -20.67 -26.37 -2.13
CA PRO A 444 -21.79 -27.26 -2.40
C PRO A 444 -23.13 -26.74 -1.84
N GLU A 445 -24.23 -27.27 -2.39
CA GLU A 445 -25.64 -27.22 -1.93
C GLU A 445 -26.43 -25.88 -2.02
N SER A 446 -27.21 -25.76 -3.11
CA SER A 446 -28.52 -25.06 -3.24
C SER A 446 -29.07 -25.37 -4.67
N GLN A 447 -30.34 -25.55 -5.03
CA GLN A 447 -31.70 -25.67 -4.42
C GLN A 447 -32.51 -26.64 -5.34
N ASP A 448 -33.61 -27.34 -5.01
CA ASP A 448 -34.44 -27.51 -3.79
C ASP A 448 -35.26 -28.84 -3.89
N ASP A 449 -36.11 -29.11 -2.91
CA ASP A 449 -37.07 -30.24 -2.75
C ASP A 449 -37.84 -30.79 -3.97
N GLN A 450 -38.07 -32.13 -4.00
CA GLN A 450 -39.39 -32.75 -4.30
C GLN A 450 -39.67 -34.09 -3.57
N VAL A 451 -40.40 -34.00 -2.45
CA VAL A 451 -41.63 -34.78 -2.09
C VAL A 451 -41.77 -36.27 -2.48
N VAL A 452 -41.62 -37.14 -1.46
CA VAL A 452 -42.46 -38.33 -1.08
C VAL A 452 -42.78 -39.46 -2.10
N LEU A 453 -42.39 -40.70 -1.75
CA LEU A 453 -43.19 -41.96 -1.65
C LEU A 453 -42.21 -43.14 -1.37
N ALA A 454 -42.16 -43.79 -0.20
CA ALA A 454 -43.09 -44.77 0.41
C ALA A 454 -42.86 -46.26 0.02
N GLN A 455 -42.55 -47.09 1.04
CA GLN A 455 -42.65 -48.58 1.09
C GLN A 455 -41.77 -49.39 0.09
N ASN A 456 -40.96 -50.38 0.50
CA ASN A 456 -41.03 -51.27 1.69
C ASN A 456 -39.64 -51.51 2.32
#